data_AF-A0A3N0FPN9-F1
#
_entry.id   AF-A0A3N0FPN9-F1
#
_cell.length_a   1.000
_cell.length_b   1.000
_cell.length_c   1.000
_cell.angle_alpha   90.00
_cell.angle_beta   90.00
_cell.angle_gamma   90.00
#
_symmetry.space_group_name_H-M   'P 1'
#
loop_
_entity.id
_entity.type
_entity.pdbx_description
1 polymer ?
#
loop_
_entity_poly.entity_id
_entity_poly.type
_entity_poly.pdbx_seq_one_letter_code
_entity_poly.pdbx_strand_id
1 'polypeptide(L)'
;MENALMFLKGLLVTAFGSVYAYLLVKLVIYAVNTSNDPLVWVLMIGGGAVLLTFALVLATFILQPAIMLLAVVFAGVGALVSRFNRRRSHA
;
A
#
# COMPACT_ATOMS: atom_id res chain seq x y z
N MET A 1 -0.93 14.50 16.44
CA MET A 1 -1.91 13.74 15.63
C MET A 1 -1.42 13.58 14.20
N GLU A 2 -0.89 14.64 13.58
CA GLU A 2 -0.39 14.62 12.19
C GLU A 2 0.69 13.54 11.91
N ASN A 3 1.71 13.42 12.77
CA ASN A 3 2.80 12.46 12.57
C ASN A 3 2.36 10.99 12.54
N ALA A 4 1.38 10.61 13.37
CA ALA A 4 0.91 9.22 13.45
C ALA A 4 0.08 8.84 12.21
N LEU A 5 -0.74 9.77 11.72
CA LEU A 5 -1.53 9.56 10.51
C LEU A 5 -0.65 9.56 9.25
N MET A 6 0.37 10.43 9.20
CA MET A 6 1.39 10.42 8.15
C MET A 6 2.18 9.11 8.15
N PHE A 7 2.55 8.60 9.32
CA PHE A 7 3.24 7.31 9.43
C PHE A 7 2.37 6.14 8.93
N LEU A 8 1.09 6.09 9.31
CA LEU A 8 0.15 5.09 8.80
C LEU A 8 -0.01 5.17 7.28
N LYS A 9 -0.14 6.38 6.72
CA LYS A 9 -0.18 6.57 5.27
C LYS A 9 1.10 6.08 4.59
N GLY A 10 2.26 6.43 5.13
CA GLY A 10 3.56 5.98 4.62
C GLY A 10 3.65 4.45 4.63
N LEU A 11 3.30 3.81 5.74
CA LEU A 11 3.29 2.36 5.87
C LEU A 11 2.39 1.69 4.83
N LEU A 12 1.17 2.19 4.64
CA LEU A 12 0.23 1.65 3.66
C LEU A 12 0.77 1.81 2.23
N VAL A 13 1.29 2.98 1.88
CA VAL A 13 1.90 3.22 0.55
C VAL A 13 3.07 2.29 0.31
N THR A 14 3.97 2.12 1.28
CA THR A 14 5.10 1.19 1.18
C THR A 14 4.63 -0.26 1.05
N ALA A 15 3.62 -0.68 1.83
CA ALA A 15 3.08 -2.03 1.75
C ALA A 15 2.45 -2.32 0.38
N PHE A 16 1.52 -1.48 -0.10
CA PHE A 16 0.92 -1.68 -1.41
C PHE A 16 1.93 -1.54 -2.56
N GLY A 17 2.85 -0.58 -2.46
CA GLY A 17 3.90 -0.36 -3.45
C GLY A 17 4.86 -1.54 -3.56
N SER A 18 5.29 -2.11 -2.44
CA SER A 18 6.18 -3.28 -2.41
C SER A 18 5.50 -4.55 -2.97
N VAL A 19 4.23 -4.78 -2.63
CA VAL A 19 3.44 -5.88 -3.22
C VAL A 19 3.32 -5.71 -4.73
N TYR A 20 3.01 -4.50 -5.20
CA TYR A 20 2.91 -4.22 -6.62
C TYR A 20 4.24 -4.46 -7.36
N ALA A 21 5.34 -3.95 -6.82
CA ALA A 21 6.68 -4.15 -7.37
C ALA A 21 7.06 -5.65 -7.42
N TYR A 22 6.76 -6.40 -6.35
CA TYR A 22 7.00 -7.84 -6.31
C TYR A 22 6.23 -8.60 -7.41
N LEU A 23 4.95 -8.25 -7.61
CA LEU A 23 4.12 -8.87 -8.65
C LEU A 23 4.59 -8.51 -10.06
N LEU A 24 5.05 -7.28 -10.29
CA LEU A 24 5.65 -6.89 -11.56
C LEU A 24 6.93 -7.68 -11.86
N VAL A 25 7.81 -7.86 -10.88
CA VAL A 25 9.03 -8.67 -11.06
C VAL A 25 8.66 -10.11 -11.40
N LYS A 26 7.70 -10.71 -10.69
CA LYS A 26 7.17 -12.04 -11.00
C LYS A 26 6.61 -12.13 -12.41
N LEU A 27 5.87 -11.11 -12.85
CA LEU A 27 5.30 -11.04 -14.20
C LEU A 27 6.39 -10.98 -15.28
N VAL A 28 7.45 -10.19 -15.06
CA VAL A 28 8.60 -10.11 -15.97
C VAL A 28 9.30 -11.47 -16.07
N ILE A 29 9.60 -12.09 -14.92
CA ILE A 29 10.22 -13.43 -14.88
C ILE A 29 9.34 -14.46 -15.61
N TYR A 30 8.03 -14.40 -15.39
CA TYR A 30 7.08 -15.28 -16.07
C TYR A 30 7.08 -15.07 -17.59
N ALA A 31 7.03 -13.82 -18.06
CA ALA A 31 7.05 -13.51 -19.48
C ALA A 31 8.32 -14.01 -20.16
N VAL A 32 9.48 -13.77 -19.54
CA VAL A 32 10.80 -14.22 -20.05
C VAL A 32 10.92 -15.74 -20.06
N ASN A 33 10.34 -16.44 -19.08
CA ASN A 33 10.38 -17.91 -19.04
C ASN A 33 9.34 -18.57 -19.96
N THR A 34 8.30 -17.86 -20.38
CA THR A 34 7.19 -18.42 -21.18
C THR A 34 7.47 -18.37 -22.67
N SER A 35 8.17 -17.33 -23.15
CA SER A 35 8.43 -17.11 -24.56
C SER A 35 9.84 -16.60 -24.77
N ASN A 36 10.42 -16.80 -25.95
CA ASN A 36 11.68 -16.17 -26.38
C ASN A 36 11.45 -14.98 -27.32
N ASP A 37 10.18 -14.63 -27.61
CA ASP A 37 9.82 -13.53 -28.49
C ASP A 37 9.68 -12.21 -27.69
N PRO A 38 10.48 -11.18 -27.99
CA PRO A 38 10.40 -9.87 -27.32
C PRO A 38 9.03 -9.18 -27.46
N LEU A 39 8.32 -9.36 -28.58
CA LEU A 39 6.98 -8.76 -28.76
C LEU A 39 5.97 -9.36 -27.79
N VAL A 40 6.07 -10.67 -27.56
CA VAL A 40 5.23 -11.38 -26.59
C VAL A 40 5.53 -10.90 -25.17
N TRP A 41 6.80 -10.64 -24.83
CA TRP A 41 7.15 -10.08 -23.53
C TRP A 41 6.52 -8.72 -23.29
N VAL A 42 6.58 -7.81 -24.27
CA VAL A 42 5.98 -6.47 -24.15
C VAL A 42 4.47 -6.58 -23.93
N LEU A 43 3.79 -7.47 -24.65
CA LEU A 43 2.36 -7.71 -24.47
C LEU A 43 2.03 -8.30 -23.09
N MET A 44 2.80 -9.28 -22.62
CA MET A 44 2.58 -9.93 -21.33
C MET A 44 2.88 -8.99 -20.15
N ILE A 45 4.00 -8.26 -20.21
CA ILE A 45 4.40 -7.31 -19.17
C ILE A 45 3.46 -6.10 -19.18
N GLY A 46 3.24 -5.50 -20.35
CA GLY A 46 2.37 -4.33 -20.50
C GLY A 46 0.93 -4.64 -20.13
N GLY A 47 0.35 -5.69 -20.72
CA GLY A 47 -1.02 -6.12 -20.41
C GLY A 47 -1.17 -6.56 -18.96
N GLY A 48 -0.22 -7.33 -18.42
CA GLY A 48 -0.25 -7.76 -17.03
C GLY A 48 -0.08 -6.60 -16.04
N ALA A 49 0.74 -5.59 -16.35
CA ALA A 49 0.88 -4.39 -15.51
C ALA A 49 -0.41 -3.57 -15.45
N VAL A 50 -1.14 -3.47 -16.57
CA VAL A 50 -2.46 -2.81 -16.59
C VAL A 50 -3.45 -3.58 -15.72
N LEU A 51 -3.54 -4.91 -15.89
CA LEU A 51 -4.44 -5.75 -15.09
C LEU A 51 -4.09 -5.70 -13.60
N LEU A 52 -2.81 -5.74 -13.25
CA LEU A 52 -2.35 -5.61 -11.86
C LEU A 52 -2.74 -4.25 -11.27
N THR A 53 -2.65 -3.17 -12.05
CA THR A 53 -3.06 -1.83 -11.60
C THR A 53 -4.56 -1.82 -11.30
N PHE A 54 -5.39 -2.36 -12.19
CA PHE A 54 -6.84 -2.45 -11.96
C PHE A 54 -7.17 -3.30 -10.73
N ALA A 55 -6.51 -4.46 -10.58
CA ALA A 55 -6.71 -5.33 -9.43
C ALA A 55 -6.31 -4.64 -8.12
N LEU A 56 -5.21 -3.88 -8.11
CA LEU A 56 -4.76 -3.15 -6.93
C LEU A 56 -5.72 -2.02 -6.56
N VAL A 57 -6.20 -1.25 -7.54
CA VAL A 57 -7.20 -0.20 -7.33
C VAL A 57 -8.47 -0.81 -6.71
N LEU A 58 -8.97 -1.91 -7.28
CA LEU A 58 -10.14 -2.61 -6.75
C LEU A 58 -9.91 -3.13 -5.32
N ALA A 59 -8.74 -3.73 -5.06
CA ALA A 59 -8.37 -4.20 -3.72
C ALA A 59 -8.32 -3.05 -2.71
N THR A 60 -7.72 -1.91 -3.08
CA THR A 60 -7.68 -0.73 -2.20
C THR A 60 -9.06 -0.14 -1.94
N PHE A 61 -9.97 -0.17 -2.93
CA PHE A 61 -11.35 0.27 -2.77
C PHE A 61 -12.11 -0.62 -1.77
N ILE A 62 -11.95 -1.94 -1.88
CA ILE A 62 -12.56 -2.90 -0.94
C ILE A 62 -11.98 -2.75 0.47
N LEU A 63 -10.68 -2.50 0.59
CA LEU A 63 -9.99 -2.33 1.87
C LEU A 63 -10.20 -0.94 2.50
N GLN A 64 -10.78 0.00 1.77
CA GLN A 64 -10.95 1.39 2.20
C GLN A 64 -11.69 1.55 3.54
N PRO A 65 -12.75 0.78 3.87
CA PRO A 65 -13.38 0.82 5.19
C PRO A 65 -12.44 0.38 6.31
N ALA A 66 -11.64 -0.66 6.09
CA ALA A 66 -10.67 -1.14 7.07
C ALA A 66 -9.54 -0.12 7.28
N ILE A 67 -9.07 0.53 6.22
CA ILE A 67 -8.09 1.63 6.28
C ILE A 67 -8.65 2.79 7.12
N MET A 68 -9.94 3.12 6.96
CA MET A 68 -10.59 4.17 7.74
C MET A 68 -10.67 3.81 9.24
N LEU A 69 -11.04 2.56 9.57
CA LEU A 69 -11.06 2.09 10.95
C LEU A 69 -9.66 2.15 11.60
N LEU A 70 -8.62 1.72 10.88
CA LEU A 70 -7.24 1.85 11.34
C LEU A 70 -6.87 3.32 11.61
N ALA A 71 -7.23 4.23 10.70
CA ALA A 71 -6.97 5.65 10.89
C ALA A 71 -7.66 6.22 12.14
N VAL A 72 -8.90 5.79 12.43
CA VAL A 72 -9.65 6.19 13.64
C VAL A 72 -8.96 5.66 14.91
N VAL A 73 -8.51 4.41 14.92
CA VAL A 73 -7.78 3.83 16.06
C VAL A 73 -6.48 4.60 16.30
N PHE A 74 -5.69 4.85 15.27
CA PHE A 74 -4.45 5.62 15.38
C PHE A 74 -4.70 7.07 15.84
N ALA A 75 -5.76 7.71 15.36
CA ALA A 75 -6.15 9.04 15.82
C ALA A 75 -6.56 9.04 17.30
N GLY A 76 -7.34 8.03 17.73
CA GLY A 76 -7.75 7.85 19.12
C GLY A 76 -6.57 7.62 20.07
N VAL A 77 -5.65 6.72 19.71
CA VAL A 77 -4.41 6.49 20.47
C VAL A 77 -3.55 7.75 20.51
N GLY A 78 -3.39 8.44 19.38
CA GLY A 78 -2.65 9.70 19.32
C GLY A 78 -3.24 10.80 20.20
N ALA A 79 -4.58 10.88 20.30
CA ALA A 79 -5.28 11.80 21.19
C ALA A 79 -5.12 11.43 22.67
N LEU A 80 -5.13 10.14 22.99
CA LEU A 80 -4.95 9.67 24.36
C LEU A 80 -3.52 9.94 24.85
N VAL A 81 -2.51 9.61 24.04
CA VAL A 81 -1.10 9.86 24.35
C VAL A 81 -0.82 11.35 24.52
N SER A 82 -1.38 12.21 23.65
CA SER A 82 -1.20 13.66 23.79
C SER A 82 -1.81 14.19 25.09
N ARG A 83 -2.96 13.66 25.51
CA ARG A 83 -3.60 14.01 26.79
C ARG A 83 -2.74 13.63 27.99
N PHE A 84 -2.11 12.45 27.97
CA PHE A 84 -1.21 12.01 29.04
C PHE A 84 0.10 12.82 29.07
N ASN A 85 0.72 13.09 27.92
CA ASN A 85 1.92 13.92 27.85
C ASN A 85 1.66 15.36 28.31
N ARG A 86 0.51 15.94 27.97
CA ARG A 86 0.13 17.28 28.42
C ARG A 86 -0.04 17.35 29.94
N ARG A 87 -0.56 16.30 30.58
CA ARG A 87 -0.61 16.24 32.06
C ARG A 87 0.77 16.12 32.70
N ARG A 88 1.73 15.47 32.01
CA ARG A 88 3.10 15.31 32.49
C ARG A 88 3.97 16.56 32.38
N SER A 89 3.68 17.49 31.47
CA SER A 89 4.46 18.74 31.34
C SER A 89 3.95 19.89 32.21
N HIS A 90 2.82 19.70 32.90
CA HIS A 90 2.24 20.67 33.84
C HIS A 90 2.44 20.23 35.31
N ALA A 91 3.09 19.09 35.54
CA ALA A 91 3.58 18.64 36.83
C ALA A 91 5.11 18.79 36.86
#